data_AF-A0A7V1M2K4-F1
#
_entry.id   AF-A0A7V1M2K4-F1
#
_cell.length_a   1.000
_cell.length_b   1.000
_cell.length_c   1.000
_cell.angle_alpha   90.00
_cell.angle_beta   90.00
_cell.angle_gamma   90.00
#
_symmetry.space_group_name_H-M   'P 1'
#
loop_
_entity.id
_entity.type
_entity.pdbx_description
1 polymer ?
#
loop_
_entity_poly.entity_id
_entity_poly.type
_entity_poly.pdbx_seq_one_letter_code
_entity_poly.pdbx_strand_id
1 'polypeptide(L)'
;MVGAHIRAELNDRFSAHRLAEAVDAELLAQGLPLRSVVCTDLWYLNDDRLRPRPTISVGEPSLNALTAFLADKLPDVYSVRDELIVQMDLKGEDHVVCCWGRDAEMTRRAIAVFCERYLEQFVRLISGSV
;
A
#
# COMPACT_ATOMS: atom_id res chain seq x y z
N MET A 1 -1.92 5.14 -1.45
CA MET A 1 -1.14 6.30 -1.92
C MET A 1 -0.40 5.93 -3.19
N VAL A 2 -0.45 6.79 -4.21
CA VAL A 2 0.30 6.62 -5.46
C VAL A 2 1.24 7.81 -5.66
N GLY A 3 2.29 7.63 -6.46
CA GLY A 3 3.20 8.72 -6.82
C GLY A 3 2.50 9.88 -7.54
N ALA A 4 2.96 11.10 -7.33
CA ALA A 4 2.44 12.28 -8.05
C ALA A 4 2.94 12.42 -9.51
N HIS A 5 3.87 11.57 -9.94
CA HIS A 5 4.43 11.61 -11.30
C HIS A 5 3.44 11.06 -12.35
N ILE A 6 3.45 11.59 -13.58
CA ILE A 6 2.55 11.16 -14.67
C ILE A 6 2.63 9.65 -14.97
N ARG A 7 3.80 9.04 -14.79
CA ARG A 7 3.97 7.59 -14.94
C ARG A 7 3.15 6.81 -13.89
N ALA A 8 3.13 7.28 -12.64
CA ALA A 8 2.34 6.65 -11.58
C ALA A 8 0.84 6.87 -11.83
N GLU A 9 0.45 8.05 -12.34
CA GLU A 9 -0.93 8.32 -12.75
C GLU A 9 -1.43 7.33 -13.82
N LEU A 10 -0.61 7.07 -14.85
CA LEU A 10 -0.97 6.18 -15.95
C LEU A 10 -0.93 4.69 -15.59
N ASN A 11 -0.04 4.28 -14.68
CA ASN A 11 0.24 2.87 -14.44
C ASN A 11 -0.27 2.37 -13.07
N ASP A 12 -0.07 3.17 -12.03
CA ASP A 12 -0.24 2.75 -10.65
C ASP A 12 -1.61 3.14 -10.11
N ARG A 13 -2.18 4.29 -10.51
CA ARG A 13 -3.49 4.75 -10.03
C ARG A 13 -4.61 3.75 -10.31
N PHE A 14 -4.68 3.21 -11.53
CA PHE A 14 -5.68 2.20 -11.87
C PHE A 14 -5.54 0.96 -10.98
N SER A 15 -4.32 0.47 -10.80
CA SER A 15 -4.01 -0.68 -9.96
C SER A 15 -4.33 -0.42 -8.48
N ALA A 16 -4.08 0.81 -8.01
CA ALA A 16 -4.41 1.25 -6.65
C ALA A 16 -5.92 1.33 -6.40
N HIS A 17 -6.73 1.71 -7.41
CA HIS A 17 -8.19 1.65 -7.29
C HIS A 17 -8.69 0.22 -7.16
N ARG A 18 -8.15 -0.72 -7.96
CA ARG A 18 -8.50 -2.15 -7.82
C ARG A 18 -8.09 -2.71 -6.46
N LEU A 19 -6.93 -2.30 -5.94
CA LEU A 19 -6.51 -2.64 -4.58
C LEU A 19 -7.49 -2.05 -3.54
N ALA A 20 -7.91 -0.80 -3.69
CA ALA A 20 -8.88 -0.18 -2.80
C ALA A 20 -10.21 -0.94 -2.79
N GLU A 21 -10.70 -1.42 -3.93
CA GLU A 21 -11.89 -2.27 -4.01
C GLU A 21 -11.72 -3.59 -3.23
N ALA A 22 -10.55 -4.24 -3.35
CA ALA A 22 -10.26 -5.47 -2.61
C ALA A 22 -10.18 -5.23 -1.09
N VAL A 23 -9.54 -4.13 -0.68
CA VAL A 23 -9.48 -3.72 0.73
C VAL A 23 -10.87 -3.42 1.27
N ASP A 24 -11.69 -2.67 0.53
CA ASP A 24 -13.05 -2.32 0.95
C ASP A 24 -13.95 -3.56 1.08
N ALA A 25 -13.80 -4.54 0.18
CA ALA A 25 -14.50 -5.81 0.28
C ALA A 25 -14.10 -6.60 1.55
N GLU A 26 -12.81 -6.64 1.87
CA GLU A 26 -12.31 -7.32 3.07
C GLU A 26 -12.71 -6.58 4.36
N LEU A 27 -12.63 -5.25 4.38
CA LEU A 27 -13.11 -4.41 5.48
C LEU A 27 -14.61 -4.68 5.75
N LEU A 28 -15.42 -4.75 4.69
CA LEU A 28 -16.84 -5.06 4.78
C LEU A 28 -17.07 -6.48 5.31
N ALA A 29 -16.31 -7.47 4.83
CA ALA A 29 -16.40 -8.85 5.30
C ALA A 29 -16.08 -8.97 6.81
N GLN A 30 -15.17 -8.13 7.32
CA GLN A 30 -14.84 -8.03 8.74
C GLN A 30 -15.74 -7.07 9.52
N GLY A 31 -16.78 -6.49 8.90
CA GLY A 31 -17.74 -5.61 9.56
C GLY A 31 -17.20 -4.24 9.96
N LEU A 32 -16.08 -3.80 9.38
CA LEU A 32 -15.47 -2.50 9.68
C LEU A 32 -16.13 -1.39 8.83
N PRO A 33 -16.63 -0.30 9.43
CA PRO A 33 -17.29 0.79 8.70
C PRO A 33 -16.27 1.77 8.10
N LEU A 34 -15.22 1.26 7.46
CA LEU A 34 -14.14 2.03 6.85
C LEU A 34 -14.23 1.96 5.32
N ARG A 35 -13.61 2.94 4.64
CA ARG A 35 -13.41 2.94 3.18
C ARG A 35 -12.05 3.46 2.81
N SER A 36 -11.50 2.88 1.76
CA SER A 36 -10.24 3.25 1.15
C SER A 36 -10.40 4.51 0.29
N VAL A 37 -9.35 5.32 0.25
CA VAL A 37 -9.26 6.49 -0.64
C VAL A 37 -7.91 6.46 -1.35
N VAL A 38 -7.93 6.60 -2.68
CA VAL A 38 -6.71 6.67 -3.49
C VAL A 38 -6.25 8.12 -3.62
N CYS A 39 -5.21 8.46 -2.87
CA CYS A 39 -4.60 9.79 -2.87
C CYS A 39 -3.17 9.76 -3.43
N THR A 40 -2.66 10.93 -3.82
CA THR A 40 -1.23 11.10 -4.14
C THR A 40 -0.40 11.18 -2.86
N ASP A 41 0.78 10.57 -2.89
CA ASP A 41 1.77 10.51 -1.81
C ASP A 41 2.16 11.87 -1.21
N LEU A 42 2.06 12.95 -1.98
CA LEU A 42 2.24 14.32 -1.50
C LEU A 42 1.29 14.68 -0.34
N TRP A 43 0.08 14.14 -0.29
CA TRP A 43 -0.83 14.43 0.83
C TRP A 43 -0.35 13.78 2.13
N TYR A 44 0.11 12.53 2.06
CA TYR A 44 0.54 11.79 3.26
C TYR A 44 1.77 12.41 3.92
N LEU A 45 2.70 12.94 3.12
CA LEU A 45 3.89 13.59 3.65
C LEU A 45 3.59 14.97 4.28
N ASN A 46 2.59 15.68 3.75
CA ASN A 46 2.30 17.07 4.14
C ASN A 46 1.12 17.25 5.11
N ASP A 47 0.29 16.21 5.32
CA ASP A 47 -0.85 16.28 6.23
C ASP A 47 -0.71 15.23 7.36
N ASP A 48 -0.32 15.70 8.54
CA ASP A 48 -0.13 14.85 9.72
C ASP A 48 -1.38 14.07 10.13
N ARG A 49 -2.59 14.51 9.72
CA ARG A 49 -3.85 13.81 10.00
C ARG A 49 -3.98 12.49 9.24
N LEU A 50 -3.18 12.29 8.19
CA LEU A 50 -3.17 11.06 7.40
C LEU A 50 -2.22 10.00 7.97
N ARG A 51 -1.18 10.39 8.71
CA ARG A 51 -0.22 9.46 9.32
C ARG A 51 -0.84 8.40 10.24
N PRO A 52 -1.85 8.71 11.10
CA PRO A 52 -2.48 7.69 11.94
C PRO A 52 -3.47 6.80 11.17
N ARG A 53 -3.66 7.00 9.85
CA ARG A 53 -4.59 6.18 9.05
C ARG A 53 -3.84 5.00 8.44
N PRO A 54 -4.43 3.79 8.42
CA PRO A 54 -3.88 2.66 7.69
C PRO A 54 -3.61 3.03 6.24
N THR A 55 -2.41 2.74 5.77
CA THR A 55 -1.92 3.29 4.50
C THR A 55 -1.18 2.23 3.68
N ILE A 56 -1.59 2.08 2.42
CA ILE A 56 -0.86 1.26 1.44
C ILE A 56 -0.23 2.18 0.40
N SER A 57 1.09 2.15 0.27
CA SER A 57 1.84 2.84 -0.78
C SER A 57 2.01 1.94 -2.00
N VAL A 58 1.77 2.48 -3.20
CA VAL A 58 1.87 1.78 -4.47
C VAL A 58 2.82 2.53 -5.40
N GLY A 59 3.81 1.81 -5.93
CA GLY A 59 4.79 2.31 -6.90
C GLY A 59 6.19 2.42 -6.31
N GLU A 60 7.20 2.35 -7.18
CA GLU A 60 8.62 2.31 -6.83
C GLU A 60 9.12 3.59 -6.12
N PRO A 61 10.19 3.49 -5.29
CA PRO A 61 10.77 4.64 -4.58
C PRO A 61 11.11 5.84 -5.47
N SER A 62 11.49 5.62 -6.73
CA SER A 62 11.86 6.71 -7.66
C SER A 62 10.64 7.53 -8.14
N LEU A 63 9.42 6.97 -8.06
CA LEU A 63 8.18 7.58 -8.52
C LEU A 63 7.20 7.90 -7.38
N ASN A 64 7.35 7.27 -6.22
CA ASN A 64 6.52 7.44 -5.04
C ASN A 64 7.38 7.79 -3.81
N ALA A 65 7.24 9.01 -3.33
CA ALA A 65 7.97 9.56 -2.20
C ALA A 65 7.61 8.88 -0.86
N LEU A 66 6.38 8.40 -0.71
CA LEU A 66 6.00 7.62 0.48
C LEU A 66 6.69 6.24 0.47
N THR A 67 6.72 5.57 -0.68
CA THR A 67 7.48 4.31 -0.81
C THR A 67 8.96 4.55 -0.50
N ALA A 68 9.56 5.62 -1.05
CA ALA A 68 10.95 5.97 -0.75
C ALA A 68 11.20 6.22 0.74
N PHE A 69 10.23 6.86 1.43
CA PHE A 69 10.32 7.11 2.86
C PHE A 69 10.20 5.84 3.71
N LEU A 70 9.42 4.85 3.28
CA LEU A 70 9.13 3.63 4.05
C LEU A 70 10.07 2.46 3.72
N ALA A 71 10.71 2.46 2.55
CA ALA A 71 11.43 1.31 2.02
C ALA A 71 12.58 0.79 2.91
N ASP A 72 13.20 1.66 3.70
CA ASP A 72 14.27 1.32 4.64
C ASP A 72 13.77 1.08 6.08
N LYS A 73 12.50 1.36 6.36
CA LYS A 73 11.86 1.26 7.68
C LYS A 73 11.02 0.02 7.85
N LEU A 74 10.49 -0.52 6.75
CA LEU A 74 9.62 -1.68 6.78
C LEU A 74 10.36 -2.96 6.40
N PRO A 75 10.08 -4.08 7.08
CA PRO A 75 10.63 -5.36 6.66
C PRO A 75 9.96 -5.84 5.37
N ASP A 76 10.76 -6.50 4.53
CA ASP A 76 10.24 -7.23 3.37
C ASP A 76 9.46 -8.45 3.85
N VAL A 77 8.16 -8.50 3.58
CA VAL A 77 7.32 -9.68 3.85
C VAL A 77 7.26 -10.61 2.64
N TYR A 78 7.55 -10.07 1.46
CA TYR A 78 7.75 -10.82 0.23
C TYR A 78 8.69 -10.05 -0.69
N SER A 79 9.70 -10.72 -1.24
CA SER A 79 10.59 -10.12 -2.24
C SER A 79 11.00 -11.15 -3.28
N VAL A 80 11.05 -10.70 -4.53
CA VAL A 80 11.68 -11.41 -5.64
C VAL A 80 12.81 -10.52 -6.12
N ARG A 81 14.03 -11.04 -6.07
CA ARG A 81 15.26 -10.28 -6.35
C ARG A 81 15.12 -9.50 -7.66
N ASP A 82 15.36 -8.19 -7.56
CA ASP A 82 15.35 -7.23 -8.67
C ASP A 82 14.03 -7.14 -9.47
N GLU A 83 12.94 -7.75 -8.99
CA GLU A 83 11.64 -7.72 -9.65
C GLU A 83 10.63 -6.92 -8.85
N LEU A 84 10.30 -7.38 -7.64
CA LEU A 84 9.20 -6.84 -6.86
C LEU A 84 9.41 -7.04 -5.36
N ILE A 85 8.83 -6.13 -4.57
CA ILE A 85 8.89 -6.11 -3.12
C ILE A 85 7.52 -5.76 -2.55
N VAL A 86 7.12 -6.50 -1.51
CA VAL A 86 6.04 -6.16 -0.60
C VAL A 86 6.64 -6.01 0.79
N GLN A 87 6.45 -4.83 1.38
CA GLN A 87 6.92 -4.50 2.73
C GLN A 87 5.73 -4.16 3.59
N MET A 88 5.73 -4.56 4.85
CA MET A 88 4.57 -4.37 5.71
C MET A 88 4.99 -4.31 7.17
N ASP A 89 4.37 -3.39 7.90
CA ASP A 89 4.45 -3.39 9.36
C ASP A 89 3.67 -4.59 9.93
N LEU A 90 4.40 -5.64 10.29
CA LEU A 90 3.85 -6.86 10.88
C LEU A 90 3.39 -6.68 12.34
N LYS A 91 3.81 -5.59 13.01
CA LYS A 91 3.44 -5.32 14.40
C LYS A 91 2.13 -4.55 14.51
N GLY A 92 1.71 -3.86 13.45
CA GLY A 92 0.50 -3.03 13.45
C GLY A 92 0.65 -1.76 14.30
N GLU A 93 1.87 -1.23 14.42
CA GLU A 93 2.13 0.05 15.10
C GLU A 93 1.67 1.22 14.21
N ASP A 94 2.09 1.20 12.94
CA ASP A 94 1.84 2.27 11.97
C ASP A 94 0.82 1.87 10.87
N HIS A 95 0.49 0.58 10.75
CA HIS A 95 -0.46 0.05 9.76
C HIS A 95 -0.11 0.45 8.32
N VAL A 96 1.18 0.35 7.98
CA VAL A 96 1.71 0.73 6.66
C VAL A 96 2.15 -0.48 5.85
N VAL A 97 1.88 -0.42 4.55
CA VAL A 97 2.30 -1.42 3.54
C VAL A 97 2.91 -0.69 2.34
N CYS A 98 3.94 -1.25 1.73
CA CYS A 98 4.48 -0.81 0.44
C CYS A 98 4.43 -1.95 -0.57
N CYS A 99 3.84 -1.69 -1.74
CA CYS A 99 3.80 -2.62 -2.87
C CYS A 99 4.45 -1.97 -4.08
N TRP A 100 5.57 -2.51 -4.56
CA TRP A 100 6.29 -1.92 -5.68
C TRP A 100 7.15 -2.95 -6.42
N GLY A 101 7.46 -2.65 -7.67
CA GLY A 101 8.41 -3.41 -8.46
C GLY A 101 9.16 -2.51 -9.43
N ARG A 102 10.14 -3.09 -10.13
CA ARG A 102 11.03 -2.37 -11.07
C ARG A 102 10.29 -1.66 -12.23
N ASP A 103 9.04 -2.07 -12.48
CA ASP A 103 8.17 -1.53 -13.51
C ASP A 103 6.69 -1.66 -13.09
N ALA A 104 5.79 -1.16 -13.94
CA ALA A 104 4.35 -1.18 -13.71
C ALA A 104 3.76 -2.60 -13.62
N GLU A 105 4.32 -3.56 -14.36
CA GLU A 105 3.85 -4.94 -14.34
C GLU A 105 4.24 -5.62 -13.03
N MET A 106 5.49 -5.43 -12.60
CA MET A 106 5.97 -5.98 -11.34
C MET A 106 5.29 -5.31 -10.13
N THR A 107 4.96 -4.02 -10.23
CA THR A 107 4.13 -3.34 -9.21
C THR A 107 2.73 -3.97 -9.12
N ARG A 108 2.09 -4.29 -10.25
CA ARG A 108 0.82 -5.03 -10.25
C ARG A 108 0.96 -6.42 -9.64
N ARG A 109 2.06 -7.13 -9.92
CA ARG A 109 2.33 -8.43 -9.29
C ARG A 109 2.55 -8.31 -7.78
N ALA A 110 3.25 -7.27 -7.32
CA ALA A 110 3.40 -6.99 -5.88
C ALA A 110 2.04 -6.78 -5.19
N ILE A 111 1.15 -5.99 -5.81
CA ILE A 111 -0.22 -5.78 -5.33
C ILE A 111 -0.98 -7.11 -5.29
N ALA A 112 -0.90 -7.94 -6.34
CA ALA A 112 -1.58 -9.23 -6.37
C ALA A 112 -1.09 -10.15 -5.23
N VAL A 113 0.22 -10.23 -5.03
CA VAL A 113 0.81 -11.00 -3.91
C VAL A 113 0.34 -10.48 -2.56
N PHE A 114 0.27 -9.15 -2.38
CA PHE A 114 -0.29 -8.54 -1.18
C PHE A 114 -1.75 -8.98 -0.95
N CYS A 115 -2.60 -8.84 -1.96
CA CYS A 115 -4.01 -9.23 -1.89
C CYS A 115 -4.19 -10.71 -1.55
N GLU A 116 -3.42 -11.59 -2.18
CA GLU A 116 -3.56 -13.04 -2.03
C GLU A 116 -3.07 -13.56 -0.68
N ARG A 117 -2.06 -12.92 -0.08
CA ARG A 117 -1.31 -13.50 1.05
C ARG A 117 -1.39 -12.69 2.34
N TYR A 118 -1.55 -11.38 2.25
CA TYR A 118 -1.33 -10.47 3.38
C TYR A 118 -2.50 -9.53 3.65
N LEU A 119 -3.46 -9.38 2.72
CA LEU A 119 -4.59 -8.47 2.88
C LEU A 119 -5.44 -8.79 4.11
N GLU A 120 -5.83 -10.05 4.30
CA GLU A 120 -6.62 -10.48 5.46
C GLU A 120 -5.89 -10.17 6.78
N GLN A 121 -4.56 -10.40 6.82
CA GLN A 121 -3.73 -10.06 7.99
C GLN A 121 -3.68 -8.55 8.23
N PHE A 122 -3.47 -7.76 7.16
CA PHE A 122 -3.44 -6.31 7.26
C PHE A 122 -4.75 -5.75 7.82
N VAL A 123 -5.90 -6.22 7.31
CA VAL A 123 -7.21 -5.78 7.81
C VAL A 123 -7.45 -6.23 9.26
N ARG A 124 -6.99 -7.42 9.65
CA ARG A 124 -7.03 -7.87 11.05
C ARG A 124 -6.20 -7.00 12.00
N LEU A 125 -5.04 -6.52 11.55
CA LEU A 125 -4.23 -5.59 12.34
C LEU A 125 -4.95 -4.25 12.53
N ILE A 126 -5.68 -3.79 11.51
CA ILE A 126 -6.52 -2.57 11.62
C ILE A 126 -7.65 -2.78 12.64
N SER A 127 -8.36 -3.90 12.61
CA SER A 127 -9.46 -4.16 13.55
C SER A 127 -8.99 -4.30 15.01
N GLY A 128 -7.78 -4.81 15.24
CA GLY A 128 -7.19 -4.90 16.58
C GLY A 128 -6.82 -3.54 17.20
N SER A 129 -6.81 -2.48 16.41
CA SER A 129 -6.42 -1.12 16.79
C SER A 129 -7.60 -0.14 16.89
N VAL A 130 -8.82 -0.58 16.57
CA VAL A 130 -10.08 0.21 16.61
C VAL A 130 -10.89 -0.08 17.86
#